data_AF-A0A835ZG45-F1
#
_entry.id   AF-A0A835ZG45-F1
#
_cell.length_a   1.000
_cell.length_b   1.000
_cell.length_c   1.000
_cell.angle_alpha   90.00
_cell.angle_beta   90.00
_cell.angle_gamma   90.00
#
_symmetry.space_group_name_H-M   'P 1'
#
loop_
_entity.id
_entity.type
_entity.pdbx_description
1 polymer ?
#
loop_
_entity_poly.entity_id
_entity_poly.type
_entity_poly.pdbx_seq_one_letter_code
_entity_poly.pdbx_strand_id
1 'polypeptide(L)'
;MRLLLQLLVLAALQQTATAVCPNFCSGHGTCGPENTCACNDGWTAAVDCSLRNCPLGAAWADKAYATDKAHADVECSGAGICDGETGECQCFTPYVGSACQRLRCPNDCSSHGVCMTMADVVRYYGALGSTYDNWDKDSTTMCVCDAGYFGSDCTKRMCPKGDDPLTIGQASRQIEIEISSTATLVGGTFDFMFNGQLVTIATNAGDDACEAVSASAAYCHCACMMLVSSFFLYYSHALNGTNL
;
A
#
# COMPACT_ATOMS: atom_id res chain seq x y z
N MET A 1 6.77 -50.45 72.17
CA MET A 1 6.46 -48.99 72.16
C MET A 1 7.52 -48.13 71.47
N ARG A 2 8.84 -48.45 71.56
CA ARG A 2 9.90 -47.69 70.86
C ARG A 2 9.89 -47.82 69.33
N LEU A 3 9.59 -49.00 68.76
CA LEU A 3 9.50 -49.18 67.30
C LEU A 3 8.28 -48.46 66.67
N LEU A 4 7.16 -48.37 67.40
CA LEU A 4 5.95 -47.66 66.94
C LEU A 4 6.16 -46.15 66.87
N LEU A 5 6.95 -45.57 67.78
CA LEU A 5 7.34 -44.16 67.74
C LEU A 5 8.27 -43.85 66.56
N GLN A 6 9.19 -44.77 66.20
CA GLN A 6 10.12 -44.58 65.09
C GLN A 6 9.42 -44.61 63.72
N LEU A 7 8.39 -45.45 63.56
CA LEU A 7 7.59 -45.51 62.33
C LEU A 7 6.71 -44.26 62.14
N LEU A 8 6.23 -43.64 63.23
CA LEU A 8 5.47 -42.38 63.17
C LEU A 8 6.32 -41.17 62.76
N VAL A 9 7.63 -41.17 63.07
CA VAL A 9 8.54 -40.07 62.71
C VAL A 9 8.89 -40.09 61.22
N LEU A 10 8.95 -41.26 60.57
CA LEU A 10 9.20 -41.36 59.11
C LEU A 10 7.97 -40.96 58.26
N ALA A 11 6.75 -41.02 58.79
CA ALA A 11 5.55 -40.64 58.06
C ALA A 11 5.33 -39.11 57.97
N ALA A 12 6.08 -38.31 58.75
CA ALA A 12 5.93 -36.85 58.81
C ALA A 12 6.83 -36.07 57.84
N LEU A 13 7.74 -36.73 57.10
CA LEU A 13 8.52 -36.12 56.02
C LEU A 13 7.91 -36.44 54.65
N GLN A 14 6.65 -36.05 54.44
CA GLN A 14 6.15 -35.90 53.07
C GLN A 14 6.72 -34.58 52.52
N GLN A 15 7.90 -34.66 51.92
CA GLN A 15 8.44 -33.59 51.08
C GLN A 15 7.51 -33.44 49.87
N THR A 16 6.59 -32.48 49.92
CA THR A 16 5.94 -31.99 48.71
C THR A 16 7.03 -31.36 47.86
N ALA A 17 7.51 -32.05 46.83
CA ALA A 17 8.36 -31.44 45.83
C ALA A 17 7.54 -30.34 45.16
N THR A 18 7.76 -29.08 45.56
CA THR A 18 7.27 -27.94 44.78
C THR A 18 7.97 -28.05 43.43
N ALA A 19 7.23 -28.20 42.34
CA ALA A 19 7.82 -28.02 41.02
C ALA A 19 8.42 -26.60 41.00
N VAL A 20 9.75 -26.50 40.98
CA VAL A 20 10.44 -25.22 40.94
C VAL A 20 10.72 -24.95 39.48
N CYS A 21 9.76 -24.31 38.83
CA CYS A 21 9.97 -23.86 37.46
C CYS A 21 11.06 -22.77 37.41
N PRO A 22 11.84 -22.72 36.32
CA PRO A 22 12.82 -21.65 36.10
C PRO A 22 12.17 -20.28 36.29
N ASN A 23 12.81 -19.43 37.11
CA ASN A 23 12.34 -18.08 37.45
C ASN A 23 10.85 -17.97 37.86
N PHE A 24 10.25 -19.05 38.38
CA PHE A 24 8.81 -19.11 38.66
C PHE A 24 7.94 -18.71 37.44
N CYS A 25 8.36 -19.13 36.24
CA CYS A 25 7.75 -18.76 34.97
C CYS A 25 7.67 -17.24 34.76
N SER A 26 8.59 -16.50 35.38
CA SER A 26 8.73 -15.04 35.31
C SER A 26 7.45 -14.26 35.60
N GLY A 27 6.48 -14.88 36.30
CA GLY A 27 5.13 -14.31 36.50
C GLY A 27 4.25 -14.28 35.24
N HIS A 28 4.71 -14.84 34.12
CA HIS A 28 4.02 -14.88 32.83
C HIS A 28 3.58 -16.29 32.43
N GLY A 29 3.34 -17.15 33.42
CA GLY A 29 2.83 -18.50 33.18
C GLY A 29 2.55 -19.25 34.46
N THR A 30 2.06 -20.48 34.31
CA THR A 30 1.84 -21.41 35.42
C THR A 30 2.85 -22.54 35.37
N CYS A 31 3.38 -22.93 36.53
CA CYS A 31 4.33 -24.03 36.62
C CYS A 31 3.59 -25.38 36.50
N GLY A 32 3.89 -26.13 35.44
CA GLY A 32 3.34 -27.45 35.17
C GLY A 32 4.15 -28.60 35.80
N PRO A 33 3.72 -29.85 35.58
CA PRO A 33 4.54 -31.02 35.90
C PRO A 33 5.87 -30.98 35.14
N GLU A 34 6.89 -31.69 35.65
CA GLU A 34 8.24 -31.76 35.07
C GLU A 34 9.01 -30.43 35.04
N ASN A 35 8.65 -29.46 35.91
CA ASN A 35 9.25 -28.12 35.97
C ASN A 35 9.16 -27.34 34.65
N THR A 36 8.15 -27.62 33.83
CA THR A 36 7.91 -26.92 32.57
C THR A 36 6.91 -25.80 32.77
N CYS A 37 7.23 -24.60 32.29
CA CYS A 37 6.31 -23.47 32.33
C CYS A 37 5.27 -23.56 31.20
N ALA A 38 4.00 -23.44 31.55
CA ALA A 38 2.94 -23.12 30.60
C ALA A 38 2.80 -21.60 30.54
N CYS A 39 3.41 -20.99 29.52
CA CYS A 39 3.44 -19.55 29.35
C CYS A 39 2.12 -18.98 28.86
N ASN A 40 1.83 -17.74 29.27
CA ASN A 40 0.71 -16.95 28.77
C ASN A 40 0.94 -16.59 27.29
N ASP A 41 -0.15 -16.32 26.58
CA ASP A 41 -0.09 -15.86 25.19
C ASP A 41 0.80 -14.62 25.07
N GLY A 42 1.71 -14.64 24.09
CA GLY A 42 2.66 -13.57 23.85
C GLY A 42 3.91 -13.58 24.73
N TRP A 43 4.12 -14.59 25.58
CA TRP A 43 5.32 -14.79 26.42
C TRP A 43 6.00 -16.13 26.19
N THR A 44 5.88 -16.68 24.99
CA THR A 44 6.34 -18.05 24.68
C THR A 44 7.71 -18.06 24.02
N ALA A 45 8.40 -16.92 23.90
CA ALA A 45 9.70 -16.83 23.24
C ALA A 45 10.85 -17.40 24.10
N ALA A 46 10.65 -17.51 25.41
CA ALA A 46 11.57 -18.18 26.34
C ALA A 46 10.87 -19.28 27.14
N VAL A 47 11.64 -20.31 27.51
CA VAL A 47 11.14 -21.49 28.26
C VAL A 47 10.67 -21.17 29.67
N ASP A 48 11.09 -20.03 30.23
CA ASP A 48 10.73 -19.52 31.55
C ASP A 48 9.74 -18.34 31.48
N CYS A 49 9.14 -18.13 30.30
CA CYS A 49 8.20 -17.05 30.00
C CYS A 49 8.76 -15.64 30.23
N SER A 50 10.07 -15.46 30.24
CA SER A 50 10.71 -14.16 30.44
C SER A 50 10.67 -13.25 29.21
N LEU A 51 10.51 -13.84 28.01
CA LEU A 51 10.56 -13.12 26.73
C LEU A 51 9.21 -13.15 26.01
N ARG A 52 8.89 -12.00 25.42
CA ARG A 52 7.72 -11.77 24.59
C ARG A 52 7.91 -12.32 23.19
N ASN A 53 6.81 -12.76 22.58
CA ASN A 53 6.75 -13.05 21.16
C ASN A 53 6.77 -11.75 20.35
N CYS A 54 7.47 -11.75 19.23
CA CYS A 54 7.34 -10.67 18.27
C CYS A 54 6.21 -10.91 17.24
N PRO A 55 5.71 -9.85 16.60
CA PRO A 55 4.74 -9.96 15.52
C PRO A 55 5.21 -10.87 14.40
N LEU A 56 4.26 -11.64 13.87
CA LEU A 56 4.46 -12.45 12.67
C LEU A 56 3.96 -11.69 11.45
N GLY A 57 4.56 -11.98 10.30
CA GLY A 57 4.06 -11.53 9.01
C GLY A 57 4.62 -12.41 7.90
N ALA A 58 4.05 -12.27 6.69
CA ALA A 58 4.47 -13.03 5.52
C ALA A 58 6.00 -12.93 5.34
N ALA A 59 6.65 -14.07 5.21
CA ALA A 59 8.10 -14.13 5.00
C ALA A 59 8.49 -13.49 3.66
N TRP A 60 9.47 -12.58 3.66
CA TRP A 60 9.99 -11.98 2.41
C TRP A 60 10.69 -13.02 1.52
N ALA A 61 11.34 -13.99 2.14
CA ALA A 61 11.97 -15.12 1.48
C ALA A 61 11.57 -16.39 2.21
N ASP A 62 10.99 -17.34 1.49
CA ASP A 62 10.55 -18.62 2.03
C ASP A 62 10.74 -19.73 1.00
N LYS A 63 10.92 -20.96 1.49
CA LYS A 63 10.92 -22.14 0.64
C LYS A 63 9.48 -22.61 0.45
N ALA A 64 9.06 -22.78 -0.80
CA ALA A 64 7.77 -23.38 -1.09
C ALA A 64 7.63 -24.74 -0.39
N TYR A 65 6.54 -24.90 0.35
CA TYR A 65 6.27 -26.10 1.16
C TYR A 65 5.11 -26.93 0.62
N ALA A 66 4.32 -26.38 -0.32
CA ALA A 66 3.35 -27.11 -1.12
C ALA A 66 3.12 -26.41 -2.47
N THR A 67 2.33 -27.03 -3.34
CA THR A 67 1.88 -26.42 -4.60
C THR A 67 1.17 -25.10 -4.31
N ASP A 68 1.67 -24.01 -4.92
CA ASP A 68 1.15 -22.65 -4.75
C ASP A 68 1.11 -22.15 -3.30
N LYS A 69 2.02 -22.68 -2.45
CA LYS A 69 2.16 -22.27 -1.04
C LYS A 69 3.61 -21.94 -0.70
N ALA A 70 3.82 -20.67 -0.40
CA ALA A 70 5.05 -20.07 0.12
C ALA A 70 4.65 -18.86 1.00
N HIS A 71 5.65 -18.16 1.56
CA HIS A 71 5.47 -16.95 2.35
C HIS A 71 4.66 -17.19 3.62
N ALA A 72 4.99 -18.25 4.35
CA ALA A 72 4.38 -18.48 5.66
C ALA A 72 4.62 -17.30 6.61
N ASP A 73 3.71 -17.10 7.57
CA ASP A 73 3.90 -16.10 8.61
C ASP A 73 5.06 -16.51 9.52
N VAL A 74 6.06 -15.62 9.63
CA VAL A 74 7.26 -15.82 10.43
C VAL A 74 7.55 -14.59 11.27
N GLU A 75 8.32 -14.77 12.33
CA GLU A 75 8.71 -13.69 13.23
C GLU A 75 9.44 -12.58 12.47
N CYS A 76 8.96 -11.35 12.63
CA CYS A 76 9.49 -10.16 11.96
C CYS A 76 9.59 -10.33 10.43
N SER A 77 8.70 -11.10 9.80
CA SER A 77 8.71 -11.40 8.35
C SER A 77 10.04 -11.93 7.82
N GLY A 78 10.92 -12.45 8.70
CA GLY A 78 12.29 -12.84 8.36
C GLY A 78 13.18 -11.65 7.94
N ALA A 79 12.73 -10.43 8.20
CA ALA A 79 13.32 -9.16 7.77
C ALA A 79 13.68 -8.24 8.94
N GLY A 80 13.84 -8.81 10.13
CA GLY A 80 14.28 -8.10 11.33
C GLY A 80 14.74 -9.06 12.42
N ILE A 81 15.18 -8.49 13.54
CA ILE A 81 15.53 -9.22 14.75
C ILE A 81 14.46 -8.93 15.80
N CYS A 82 13.91 -9.98 16.42
CA CYS A 82 13.00 -9.83 17.54
C CYS A 82 13.74 -9.39 18.81
N ASP A 83 13.29 -8.30 19.41
CA ASP A 83 13.64 -7.97 20.79
C ASP A 83 12.61 -8.61 21.73
N GLY A 84 13.01 -9.73 22.36
CA GLY A 84 12.15 -10.47 23.26
C GLY A 84 11.80 -9.74 24.56
N GLU A 85 12.50 -8.68 24.96
CA GLU A 85 12.13 -7.93 26.17
C GLU A 85 10.91 -7.04 25.90
N THR A 86 10.87 -6.43 24.72
CA THR A 86 9.81 -5.51 24.29
C THR A 86 8.71 -6.20 23.49
N GLY A 87 9.03 -7.29 22.80
CA GLY A 87 8.16 -7.94 21.82
C GLY A 87 8.09 -7.16 20.51
N GLU A 88 9.07 -6.28 20.23
CA GLU A 88 9.10 -5.46 19.01
C GLU A 88 10.18 -5.94 18.03
N CYS A 89 9.90 -5.80 16.74
CA CYS A 89 10.83 -6.15 15.68
C CYS A 89 11.77 -4.99 15.34
N GLN A 90 13.08 -5.24 15.41
CA GLN A 90 14.10 -4.35 14.87
C GLN A 90 14.31 -4.67 13.38
N CYS A 91 13.65 -3.91 12.50
CA CYS A 91 13.67 -4.17 11.07
C CYS A 91 15.00 -3.85 10.40
N PHE A 92 15.41 -4.71 9.48
CA PHE A 92 16.53 -4.42 8.58
C PHE A 92 16.09 -3.38 7.54
N THR A 93 16.95 -2.43 7.19
CA THR A 93 16.68 -1.50 6.09
C THR A 93 16.56 -2.28 4.77
N PRO A 94 15.53 -2.06 3.92
CA PRO A 94 14.53 -0.98 3.96
C PRO A 94 13.14 -1.39 4.49
N TYR A 95 13.03 -2.46 5.29
CA TYR A 95 11.76 -2.98 5.78
C TYR A 95 11.21 -2.16 6.96
N VAL A 96 9.89 -2.07 7.04
CA VAL A 96 9.12 -1.30 8.04
C VAL A 96 7.81 -2.01 8.40
N GLY A 97 7.17 -1.52 9.46
CA GLY A 97 5.96 -2.12 10.03
C GLY A 97 6.28 -2.89 11.31
N SER A 98 5.24 -3.25 12.08
CA SER A 98 5.39 -3.94 13.37
C SER A 98 6.06 -5.32 13.25
N ALA A 99 5.93 -5.98 12.10
CA ALA A 99 6.57 -7.25 11.78
C ALA A 99 7.59 -7.10 10.64
N CYS A 100 8.05 -5.89 10.30
CA CYS A 100 8.93 -5.67 9.14
C CYS A 100 8.34 -6.17 7.80
N GLN A 101 7.02 -6.21 7.73
CA GLN A 101 6.27 -6.85 6.65
C GLN A 101 6.09 -5.97 5.42
N ARG A 102 6.52 -4.71 5.45
CA ARG A 102 6.38 -3.75 4.34
C ARG A 102 7.72 -3.18 3.92
N LEU A 103 7.86 -2.85 2.64
CA LEU A 103 8.97 -2.02 2.18
C LEU A 103 8.71 -0.55 2.52
N ARG A 104 9.75 0.19 2.89
CA ARG A 104 9.66 1.65 2.98
C ARG A 104 9.69 2.24 1.58
N CYS A 105 8.78 3.16 1.30
CA CYS A 105 8.87 3.95 0.09
C CYS A 105 10.18 4.75 0.03
N PRO A 106 10.85 4.79 -1.13
CA PRO A 106 12.05 5.61 -1.31
C PRO A 106 11.80 7.07 -0.92
N ASN A 107 12.67 7.63 -0.07
CA ASN A 107 12.61 9.00 0.44
C ASN A 107 11.24 9.44 0.97
N ASP A 108 10.40 8.49 1.43
CA ASP A 108 9.03 8.76 1.86
C ASP A 108 8.23 9.56 0.81
N CYS A 109 8.44 9.21 -0.47
CA CYS A 109 7.86 9.89 -1.63
C CYS A 109 8.17 11.39 -1.71
N SER A 110 9.26 11.81 -1.06
CA SER A 110 9.79 13.19 -1.04
C SER A 110 8.76 14.26 -0.68
N SER A 111 7.72 13.90 0.09
CA SER A 111 6.56 14.78 0.38
C SER A 111 5.83 15.30 -0.88
N HIS A 112 5.94 14.58 -2.01
CA HIS A 112 5.35 14.89 -3.31
C HIS A 112 4.57 13.69 -3.87
N GLY A 113 3.99 12.90 -2.97
CA GLY A 113 3.21 11.74 -3.30
C GLY A 113 2.79 10.96 -2.06
N VAL A 114 2.04 9.89 -2.30
CA VAL A 114 1.54 8.98 -1.28
C VAL A 114 2.20 7.61 -1.45
N CYS A 115 2.71 7.06 -0.35
CA CYS A 115 3.21 5.69 -0.33
C CYS A 115 2.03 4.72 -0.26
N MET A 116 1.84 3.90 -1.30
CA MET A 116 0.72 2.99 -1.43
C MET A 116 1.21 1.55 -1.60
N THR A 117 0.40 0.59 -1.13
CA THR A 117 0.65 -0.84 -1.37
C THR A 117 0.33 -1.20 -2.82
N MET A 118 0.87 -2.32 -3.32
CA MET A 118 0.55 -2.81 -4.67
C MET A 118 -0.96 -3.02 -4.85
N ALA A 119 -1.64 -3.54 -3.82
CA ALA A 119 -3.09 -3.71 -3.82
C ALA A 119 -3.83 -2.39 -4.03
N ASP A 120 -3.40 -1.33 -3.35
CA ASP A 120 -4.08 -0.03 -3.38
C ASP A 120 -3.78 0.73 -4.67
N VAL A 121 -2.58 0.60 -5.23
CA VAL A 121 -2.25 1.16 -6.54
C VAL A 121 -3.14 0.57 -7.63
N VAL A 122 -3.39 -0.75 -7.60
CA VAL A 122 -4.29 -1.41 -8.55
C VAL A 122 -5.74 -0.94 -8.37
N ARG A 123 -6.19 -0.66 -7.15
CA ARG A 123 -7.51 -0.07 -6.92
C ARG A 123 -7.62 1.37 -7.41
N TYR A 124 -6.53 2.13 -7.35
CA TYR A 124 -6.51 3.54 -7.71
C TYR A 124 -6.37 3.77 -9.22
N TYR A 125 -5.50 3.02 -9.91
CA TYR A 125 -5.25 3.17 -11.35
C TYR A 125 -5.84 2.07 -12.23
N GLY A 126 -6.28 0.95 -11.65
CA GLY A 126 -6.87 -0.15 -12.39
C GLY A 126 -8.27 0.15 -12.89
N ALA A 127 -8.75 -0.65 -13.84
CA ALA A 127 -10.16 -0.64 -14.23
C ALA A 127 -11.06 -1.01 -13.03
N LEU A 128 -12.29 -0.51 -13.00
CA LEU A 128 -13.26 -0.82 -11.95
C LEU A 128 -13.35 -2.34 -11.72
N GLY A 129 -13.05 -2.79 -10.50
CA GLY A 129 -13.04 -4.21 -10.12
C GLY A 129 -11.69 -4.92 -10.24
N SER A 130 -10.61 -4.22 -10.60
CA SER A 130 -9.26 -4.80 -10.60
C SER A 130 -8.82 -5.09 -9.16
N THR A 131 -8.37 -6.32 -8.90
CA THR A 131 -7.77 -6.70 -7.61
C THR A 131 -6.39 -7.32 -7.82
N TYR A 132 -5.50 -7.05 -6.87
CA TYR A 132 -4.20 -7.71 -6.77
C TYR A 132 -4.16 -8.46 -5.44
N ASP A 133 -4.23 -9.79 -5.51
CA ASP A 133 -4.40 -10.67 -4.35
C ASP A 133 -3.22 -11.63 -4.14
N ASN A 134 -2.06 -11.31 -4.71
CA ASN A 134 -0.84 -12.07 -4.47
C ASN A 134 -0.30 -11.84 -3.03
N TRP A 135 0.65 -12.68 -2.61
CA TRP A 135 1.20 -12.65 -1.24
C TRP A 135 1.79 -11.28 -0.85
N ASP A 136 2.37 -10.56 -1.80
CA ASP A 136 3.07 -9.29 -1.57
C ASP A 136 2.17 -8.06 -1.70
N LYS A 137 0.86 -8.26 -1.86
CA LYS A 137 -0.10 -7.18 -2.15
C LYS A 137 -0.05 -6.02 -1.15
N ASP A 138 0.18 -6.33 0.13
CA ASP A 138 0.23 -5.38 1.24
C ASP A 138 1.69 -5.09 1.69
N SER A 139 2.67 -5.83 1.16
CA SER A 139 4.08 -5.77 1.52
C SER A 139 4.89 -4.90 0.56
N THR A 140 4.66 -5.07 -0.75
CA THR A 140 5.28 -4.26 -1.79
C THR A 140 4.60 -2.90 -1.83
N THR A 141 5.39 -1.84 -1.69
CA THR A 141 4.91 -0.46 -1.72
C THR A 141 5.59 0.33 -2.84
N MET A 142 4.89 1.33 -3.38
CA MET A 142 5.46 2.31 -4.30
C MET A 142 4.91 3.71 -4.03
N CYS A 143 5.62 4.72 -4.53
CA CYS A 143 5.15 6.09 -4.49
C CYS A 143 4.21 6.39 -5.65
N VAL A 144 3.02 6.86 -5.31
CA VAL A 144 2.09 7.50 -6.26
C VAL A 144 2.30 9.00 -6.15
N CYS A 145 2.91 9.59 -7.16
CA CYS A 145 3.32 10.99 -7.13
C CYS A 145 2.16 11.96 -7.36
N ASP A 146 2.26 13.13 -6.74
CA ASP A 146 1.38 14.26 -6.98
C ASP A 146 1.55 14.78 -8.42
N ALA A 147 0.53 15.46 -8.94
CA ALA A 147 0.57 16.04 -10.28
C ALA A 147 1.80 16.96 -10.47
N GLY A 148 2.55 16.72 -11.54
CA GLY A 148 3.78 17.45 -11.85
C GLY A 148 5.06 16.85 -11.23
N TYR A 149 4.96 15.81 -10.39
CA TYR A 149 6.09 15.05 -9.89
C TYR A 149 6.11 13.64 -10.48
N PHE A 150 7.31 13.07 -10.62
CA PHE A 150 7.51 11.74 -11.17
C PHE A 150 8.83 11.12 -10.66
N GLY A 151 9.05 9.87 -11.06
CA GLY A 151 10.16 9.03 -10.59
C GLY A 151 9.71 8.09 -9.48
N SER A 152 10.60 7.20 -9.05
CA SER A 152 10.29 6.17 -8.04
C SER A 152 10.05 6.73 -6.64
N ASP A 153 10.52 7.95 -6.37
CA ASP A 153 10.49 8.63 -5.08
C ASP A 153 9.88 10.04 -5.16
N CYS A 154 9.25 10.37 -6.29
CA CYS A 154 8.66 11.67 -6.59
C CYS A 154 9.60 12.88 -6.49
N THR A 155 10.92 12.68 -6.59
CA THR A 155 11.87 13.80 -6.57
C THR A 155 11.91 14.60 -7.87
N LYS A 156 11.53 14.00 -8.99
CA LYS A 156 11.66 14.65 -10.30
C LYS A 156 10.41 15.47 -10.58
N ARG A 157 10.62 16.71 -11.05
CA ARG A 157 9.53 17.60 -11.48
C ARG A 157 9.42 17.55 -12.99
N MET A 158 8.21 17.38 -13.49
CA MET A 158 7.93 17.56 -14.90
C MET A 158 8.30 18.99 -15.27
N CYS A 159 9.06 19.15 -16.35
CA CYS A 159 9.29 20.47 -16.92
C CYS A 159 7.92 21.08 -17.28
N PRO A 160 7.77 22.42 -17.17
CA PRO A 160 6.58 23.11 -17.65
C PRO A 160 6.21 22.60 -19.05
N LYS A 161 5.01 22.02 -19.17
CA LYS A 161 4.41 21.65 -20.43
C LYS A 161 3.50 22.79 -20.81
N GLY A 162 3.67 23.30 -22.02
CA GLY A 162 2.93 24.46 -22.46
C GLY A 162 3.84 25.44 -23.18
N ASP A 163 3.19 26.40 -23.78
CA ASP A 163 3.85 27.47 -24.48
C ASP A 163 4.45 28.49 -23.48
N ASP A 164 5.59 29.08 -23.84
CA ASP A 164 6.16 30.15 -23.03
C ASP A 164 5.22 31.36 -23.13
N PRO A 165 4.70 31.91 -22.00
CA PRO A 165 3.81 33.08 -22.00
C PRO A 165 4.34 34.30 -22.76
N LEU A 166 5.65 34.34 -23.05
CA LEU A 166 6.31 35.42 -23.77
C LEU A 166 6.35 35.21 -25.29
N THR A 167 5.91 34.07 -25.81
CA THR A 167 5.90 33.81 -27.26
C THR A 167 4.63 34.40 -27.91
N ILE A 168 4.82 35.05 -29.06
CA ILE A 168 3.75 35.69 -29.85
C ILE A 168 3.59 34.97 -31.20
N GLY A 169 2.36 34.91 -31.72
CA GLY A 169 2.07 34.29 -33.04
C GLY A 169 1.65 32.82 -32.99
N GLN A 170 1.15 32.35 -31.85
CA GLN A 170 0.73 30.97 -31.68
C GLN A 170 -0.54 30.63 -32.47
N ALA A 171 -0.58 29.42 -33.02
CA ALA A 171 -1.76 28.86 -33.65
C ALA A 171 -2.37 27.77 -32.77
N SER A 172 -3.69 27.79 -32.60
CA SER A 172 -4.41 26.72 -31.94
C SER A 172 -4.27 25.41 -32.73
N ARG A 173 -3.99 24.30 -32.05
CA ARG A 173 -4.11 22.96 -32.64
C ARG A 173 -5.54 22.48 -32.40
N GLN A 174 -6.14 21.90 -33.41
CA GLN A 174 -7.49 21.37 -33.33
C GLN A 174 -7.39 19.84 -33.33
N ILE A 175 -7.99 19.21 -32.33
CA ILE A 175 -8.24 17.77 -32.36
C ILE A 175 -9.72 17.63 -32.71
N GLU A 176 -10.00 17.24 -33.94
CA GLU A 176 -11.35 16.90 -34.39
C GLU A 176 -11.66 15.47 -33.96
N ILE A 177 -12.75 15.31 -33.22
CA ILE A 177 -13.29 14.01 -32.84
C ILE A 177 -14.65 13.91 -33.52
N GLU A 178 -14.70 13.16 -34.61
CA GLU A 178 -15.94 12.87 -35.32
C GLU A 178 -16.67 11.71 -34.65
N ILE A 179 -17.89 11.95 -34.17
CA ILE A 179 -18.74 10.90 -33.59
C ILE A 179 -19.85 10.62 -34.61
N SER A 180 -19.62 9.64 -35.48
CA SER A 180 -20.64 9.18 -36.43
C SER A 180 -21.47 8.05 -35.83
N SER A 181 -22.78 8.11 -36.06
CA SER A 181 -23.70 7.02 -35.71
C SER A 181 -24.75 6.84 -36.80
N THR A 182 -25.12 5.60 -37.07
CA THR A 182 -26.25 5.26 -37.95
C THR A 182 -27.59 5.27 -37.20
N ALA A 183 -27.57 5.55 -35.89
CA ALA A 183 -28.75 5.62 -35.02
C ALA A 183 -29.23 7.07 -34.85
N THR A 184 -30.53 7.25 -34.63
CA THR A 184 -31.18 8.58 -34.48
C THR A 184 -30.86 9.30 -33.17
N LEU A 185 -30.25 8.62 -32.19
CA LEU A 185 -29.84 9.20 -30.92
C LEU A 185 -28.52 8.54 -30.45
N VAL A 186 -27.45 9.33 -30.36
CA VAL A 186 -26.22 8.94 -29.66
C VAL A 186 -26.42 9.35 -28.20
N GLY A 187 -26.60 8.37 -27.32
CA GLY A 187 -26.61 8.61 -25.86
C GLY A 187 -25.27 8.24 -25.25
N GLY A 188 -24.88 8.91 -24.17
CA GLY A 188 -23.67 8.59 -23.40
C GLY A 188 -22.80 9.80 -23.11
N THR A 189 -21.63 9.54 -22.54
CA THR A 189 -20.59 10.54 -22.29
C THR A 189 -19.25 10.02 -22.79
N PHE A 190 -18.38 10.92 -23.19
CA PHE A 190 -16.97 10.63 -23.41
C PHE A 190 -16.14 11.39 -22.38
N ASP A 191 -15.19 10.67 -21.77
CA ASP A 191 -14.26 11.24 -20.81
C ASP A 191 -12.92 11.48 -21.49
N PHE A 192 -12.48 12.73 -21.47
CA PHE A 192 -11.18 13.15 -21.97
C PHE A 192 -10.29 13.51 -20.78
N MET A 193 -9.15 12.82 -20.63
CA MET A 193 -8.17 13.16 -19.61
C MET A 193 -6.98 13.88 -20.24
N PHE A 194 -6.71 15.10 -19.78
CA PHE A 194 -5.53 15.86 -20.19
C PHE A 194 -4.83 16.45 -18.98
N ASN A 195 -3.53 16.19 -18.88
CA ASN A 195 -2.68 16.65 -17.78
C ASN A 195 -3.24 16.34 -16.38
N GLY A 196 -3.94 15.22 -16.23
CA GLY A 196 -4.54 14.77 -14.97
C GLY A 196 -5.93 15.34 -14.66
N GLN A 197 -6.46 16.24 -15.48
CA GLN A 197 -7.86 16.68 -15.39
C GLN A 197 -8.73 15.82 -16.31
N LEU A 198 -9.79 15.26 -15.73
CA LEU A 198 -10.84 14.55 -16.46
C LEU A 198 -11.93 15.54 -16.84
N VAL A 199 -12.30 15.55 -18.12
CA VAL A 199 -13.41 16.33 -18.67
C VAL A 199 -14.42 15.34 -19.24
N THR A 200 -15.63 15.35 -18.70
CA THR A 200 -16.75 14.50 -19.17
C THR A 200 -17.67 15.33 -20.06
N ILE A 201 -17.90 14.88 -21.29
CA ILE A 201 -18.76 15.57 -22.26
C ILE A 201 -19.86 14.62 -22.73
N ALA A 202 -21.11 15.08 -22.74
CA ALA A 202 -22.24 14.30 -23.24
C ALA A 202 -22.20 14.19 -24.77
N THR A 203 -22.43 13.00 -25.31
CA THR A 203 -22.44 12.75 -26.77
C THR A 203 -23.65 13.36 -27.49
N ASN A 204 -24.63 13.84 -26.71
CA ASN A 204 -25.82 14.56 -27.15
C ASN A 204 -25.89 16.00 -26.60
N ALA A 205 -24.77 16.55 -26.12
CA ALA A 205 -24.68 17.95 -25.69
C ALA A 205 -25.05 18.89 -26.84
N GLY A 206 -25.99 19.82 -26.62
CA GLY A 206 -26.17 21.00 -27.49
C GLY A 206 -25.08 22.05 -27.23
N ASP A 207 -25.02 23.11 -28.05
CA ASP A 207 -23.95 24.13 -28.02
C ASP A 207 -23.70 24.70 -26.59
N ASP A 208 -24.74 24.83 -25.77
CA ASP A 208 -24.66 25.39 -24.40
C ASP A 208 -23.88 24.52 -23.40
N ALA A 209 -23.80 23.21 -23.60
CA ALA A 209 -23.08 22.30 -22.69
C ALA A 209 -21.55 22.33 -22.90
N CYS A 210 -21.10 22.87 -24.03
CA CYS A 210 -19.68 22.97 -24.39
C CYS A 210 -18.97 24.19 -23.77
N GLU A 211 -19.69 25.25 -23.37
CA GLU A 211 -19.10 26.41 -22.71
C GLU A 211 -18.66 26.12 -21.25
N ALA A 212 -19.26 25.13 -20.58
CA ALA A 212 -18.98 24.82 -19.17
C ALA A 212 -17.56 24.24 -18.92
N VAL A 213 -16.93 23.63 -19.94
CA VAL A 213 -15.57 23.07 -19.86
C VAL A 213 -14.51 24.18 -19.85
N SER A 214 -14.82 25.37 -20.37
CA SER A 214 -13.92 26.52 -20.40
C SER A 214 -13.67 27.14 -19.02
N ALA A 215 -14.47 26.80 -18.01
CA ALA A 215 -14.47 27.48 -16.71
C ALA A 215 -13.57 26.82 -15.64
N SER A 216 -13.08 25.59 -15.84
CA SER A 216 -12.21 24.92 -14.85
C SER A 216 -10.73 25.21 -15.07
N ALA A 217 -10.36 26.46 -14.75
CA ALA A 217 -9.04 26.95 -14.33
C ALA A 217 -7.79 26.68 -15.23
N ALA A 218 -7.24 27.78 -15.73
CA ALA A 218 -5.84 28.05 -16.09
C ALA A 218 -5.29 27.63 -17.47
N TYR A 219 -6.02 26.91 -18.31
CA TYR A 219 -5.57 26.60 -19.68
C TYR A 219 -6.67 26.79 -20.72
N CYS A 220 -6.22 27.02 -21.97
CA CYS A 220 -6.99 27.53 -23.10
C CYS A 220 -8.39 26.95 -23.26
N HIS A 221 -9.31 27.84 -23.60
CA HIS A 221 -10.72 27.61 -23.90
C HIS A 221 -10.95 26.28 -24.65
N CYS A 222 -11.60 25.32 -23.99
CA CYS A 222 -12.31 24.26 -24.69
C CYS A 222 -13.64 24.86 -25.14
N ALA A 223 -13.71 25.35 -26.37
CA ALA A 223 -14.98 25.69 -27.02
C ALA A 223 -15.35 24.51 -27.93
N CYS A 224 -16.63 24.16 -28.02
CA CYS A 224 -17.09 23.22 -29.04
C CYS A 224 -18.14 23.92 -29.91
N MET A 225 -18.09 23.68 -31.20
CA MET A 225 -18.99 24.26 -32.18
C MET A 225 -19.48 23.10 -33.04
N MET A 226 -20.75 22.69 -32.89
CA MET A 226 -21.29 21.62 -33.71
C MET A 226 -21.57 22.14 -35.12
N LEU A 227 -20.71 21.78 -36.07
CA LEU A 227 -21.05 21.78 -37.49
C LEU A 227 -21.16 20.32 -37.90
N VAL A 228 -22.41 19.84 -38.08
CA VAL A 228 -22.74 18.53 -38.65
C VAL A 228 -21.94 17.34 -38.06
N SER A 229 -22.43 16.73 -36.98
CA SER A 229 -21.94 15.45 -36.43
C SER A 229 -20.45 15.36 -36.03
N SER A 230 -19.71 16.47 -36.09
CA SER A 230 -18.31 16.56 -35.68
C SER A 230 -18.15 17.40 -34.42
N PHE A 231 -17.30 16.93 -33.49
CA PHE A 231 -16.84 17.70 -32.33
C PHE A 231 -15.43 18.23 -32.59
N PHE A 232 -15.19 19.49 -32.25
CA PHE A 232 -13.87 20.09 -32.32
C PHE A 232 -13.37 20.42 -30.91
N LEU A 233 -12.25 19.83 -30.51
CA LEU A 233 -11.49 20.26 -29.34
C LEU A 233 -10.43 21.23 -29.82
N TYR A 234 -10.52 22.48 -29.36
CA TYR A 234 -9.43 23.45 -29.54
C TYR A 234 -8.46 23.31 -28.38
N TYR A 235 -7.19 23.09 -28.70
CA TYR A 235 -6.12 23.16 -27.72
C TYR A 235 -4.94 23.90 -28.34
N SER A 236 -4.50 25.01 -27.74
CA SER A 236 -3.32 25.71 -28.22
C SER A 236 -2.05 24.95 -27.86
N HIS A 237 -1.41 24.30 -28.84
CA HIS A 237 -0.02 23.83 -28.70
C HIS A 237 0.85 24.51 -29.75
N ALA A 238 1.85 25.24 -29.28
CA ALA A 238 2.89 25.88 -30.08
C ALA A 238 3.73 24.84 -30.82
N LEU A 239 3.48 24.65 -32.12
CA LEU A 239 4.50 24.16 -33.03
C LEU A 239 4.71 25.26 -34.04
N ASN A 240 5.87 25.90 -33.92
CA ASN A 240 6.29 27.01 -34.76
C ASN A 240 6.12 26.61 -36.24
N GLY A 241 5.19 27.27 -36.93
CA GLY A 241 4.87 27.04 -38.35
C GLY A 241 5.92 27.64 -39.29
N THR A 242 7.19 27.64 -38.92
CA THR A 242 8.28 28.01 -39.83
C THR A 242 8.86 26.74 -40.43
N ASN A 243 8.36 26.41 -41.63
CA ASN A 243 8.98 25.66 -42.71
C ASN A 243 10.27 24.87 -42.37
N LEU A 244 10.20 23.54 -42.50
CA LEU A 244 11.28 22.75 -43.08
C LEU A 244 11.03 22.65 -44.59
#